data_AF-G5HRV0-F1
#
_entry.id   AF-G5HRV0-F1
#
_cell.length_a   1.000
_cell.length_b   1.000
_cell.length_c   1.000
_cell.angle_alpha   90.00
_cell.angle_beta   90.00
_cell.angle_gamma   90.00
#
_symmetry.space_group_name_H-M   'P 1'
#
loop_
_entity.id
_entity.type
_entity.pdbx_description
1 polymer ?
#
loop_
_entity_poly.entity_id
_entity_poly.type
_entity_poly.pdbx_seq_one_letter_code
_entity_poly.pdbx_strand_id
1 'polypeptide(L)'
;MAHKKLTSLILAVLISVAASFSVMAETATTTMENSGAFLFEWRPVDCGDGHSFAILVGGNTINESNVILNRGYDYAYTFNPMAYSRPWGQVPDLVNIDGLWGIPENWASMPEGSQPVTRIVLFTNNRNLSTNERYVDVVHLPGGVNTADLPPEVRKYLINVDGSDAGAYNGTITSGWVQENGQYRYRKPDGTFVSNGWLKVNDQSYYMDANGIMLADTITPDGVYVNASGEKTNYIPGWYQDEKGWRYIQKNGYYAGATWIQGNDGNWYYINIGTYMETDDVTPDGYRVDANGVWDGQPSIIDNTINLGPGAASEASSEGWEASGDTWKYRLSDGSYVTNAWKEVDGKWYYFNEDALMVTNQTTPDGYYVGADGVWNN
;
A
#
# COMPACT_ATOMS: atom_id res chain seq x y z
N MET A 1 61.52 17.45 53.13
CA MET A 1 61.37 18.18 51.85
C MET A 1 62.42 17.64 50.89
N ALA A 2 62.06 16.68 50.04
CA ALA A 2 62.79 16.28 48.81
C ALA A 2 61.96 15.21 48.08
N HIS A 3 61.43 15.56 46.91
CA HIS A 3 60.82 14.63 45.95
C HIS A 3 61.89 13.74 45.29
N LYS A 4 61.54 12.49 44.94
CA LYS A 4 61.65 11.95 43.57
C LYS A 4 61.24 10.47 43.43
N LYS A 5 60.26 10.27 42.53
CA LYS A 5 60.13 9.23 41.49
C LYS A 5 59.97 7.76 41.91
N LEU A 6 58.74 7.25 41.79
CA LEU A 6 58.48 5.85 41.48
C LEU A 6 57.93 5.79 40.04
N THR A 7 58.72 5.21 39.15
CA THR A 7 58.40 4.99 37.73
C THR A 7 57.44 3.81 37.55
N SER A 8 56.37 4.07 36.79
CA SER A 8 55.34 3.14 36.35
C SER A 8 55.89 2.02 35.46
N LEU A 9 55.36 0.81 35.66
CA LEU A 9 55.35 -0.26 34.66
C LEU A 9 53.90 -0.74 34.54
N ILE A 10 53.17 -0.25 33.54
CA ILE A 10 51.85 -0.78 33.19
C ILE A 10 51.98 -1.48 31.84
N LEU A 11 51.84 -2.80 31.90
CA LEU A 11 51.80 -3.72 30.78
C LEU A 11 50.47 -3.50 30.03
N ALA A 12 50.54 -3.03 28.79
CA ALA A 12 49.37 -2.91 27.92
C ALA A 12 48.95 -4.30 27.43
N VAL A 13 47.74 -4.73 27.81
CA VAL A 13 47.06 -5.89 27.22
C VAL A 13 46.16 -5.38 26.10
N LEU A 14 46.57 -5.64 24.85
CA LEU A 14 45.74 -5.46 23.67
C LEU A 14 44.76 -6.63 23.57
N ILE A 15 43.47 -6.37 23.80
CA ILE A 15 42.39 -7.28 23.42
C ILE A 15 41.97 -6.87 22.00
N SER A 16 42.44 -7.60 20.99
CA SER A 16 41.90 -7.50 19.64
C SER A 16 40.56 -8.24 19.61
N VAL A 17 39.45 -7.50 19.61
CA VAL A 17 38.16 -8.06 19.22
C VAL A 17 38.19 -8.21 17.71
N ALA A 18 38.39 -9.43 17.22
CA ALA A 18 38.13 -9.75 15.83
C ALA A 18 36.62 -9.68 15.61
N ALA A 19 36.14 -8.61 14.98
CA ALA A 19 34.77 -8.55 14.48
C ALA A 19 34.59 -9.71 13.49
N SER A 20 33.78 -10.69 13.89
CA SER A 20 33.35 -11.75 12.99
C SER A 20 32.39 -11.10 12.00
N PHE A 21 32.85 -10.76 10.80
CA PHE A 21 31.93 -10.39 9.73
C PHE A 21 31.17 -11.66 9.35
N SER A 22 29.93 -11.77 9.84
CA SER A 22 28.98 -12.72 9.28
C SER A 22 28.80 -12.35 7.81
N VAL A 23 29.33 -13.18 6.91
CA VAL A 23 28.92 -13.16 5.51
C VAL A 23 27.41 -13.38 5.53
N MET A 24 26.63 -12.32 5.29
CA MET A 24 25.19 -12.49 5.15
C MET A 24 24.98 -13.40 3.95
N ALA A 25 24.31 -14.53 4.18
CA ALA A 25 23.87 -15.40 3.10
C ALA A 25 23.01 -14.56 2.16
N GLU A 26 23.24 -14.70 0.86
CA GLU A 26 22.42 -14.03 -0.16
C GLU A 26 20.98 -14.51 0.01
N THR A 27 20.06 -13.59 0.33
CA THR A 27 18.65 -13.92 0.50
C THR A 27 18.12 -14.49 -0.81
N ALA A 28 17.68 -15.75 -0.79
CA ALA A 28 17.12 -16.40 -1.97
C ALA A 28 15.92 -15.58 -2.50
N THR A 29 15.89 -15.35 -3.81
CA THR A 29 14.77 -14.69 -4.47
C THR A 29 14.12 -15.66 -5.45
N THR A 30 12.83 -15.89 -5.26
CA THR A 30 11.98 -16.66 -6.17
C THR A 30 11.14 -15.68 -6.99
N THR A 31 11.28 -15.70 -8.32
CA THR A 31 10.50 -14.85 -9.23
C THR A 31 9.39 -15.67 -9.86
N MET A 32 8.16 -15.18 -9.73
CA MET A 32 6.95 -15.73 -10.32
C MET A 32 6.34 -14.66 -11.20
N GLU A 33 6.07 -14.98 -12.45
CA GLU A 33 5.51 -14.03 -13.41
C GLU A 33 4.50 -14.72 -14.28
N ASN A 34 3.30 -14.15 -14.31
CA ASN A 34 2.25 -14.65 -15.18
C ASN A 34 2.53 -14.28 -16.64
N SER A 35 1.76 -14.86 -17.55
CA SER A 35 1.88 -14.55 -18.97
C SER A 35 1.44 -13.13 -19.35
N GLY A 36 0.87 -12.36 -18.42
CA GLY A 36 0.44 -10.98 -18.67
C GLY A 36 -0.83 -10.85 -19.52
N ALA A 37 -1.51 -11.94 -19.85
CA ALA A 37 -2.74 -11.92 -20.64
C ALA A 37 -3.90 -12.60 -19.93
N PHE A 38 -5.11 -12.11 -20.19
CA PHE A 38 -6.35 -12.82 -19.94
C PHE A 38 -6.88 -13.37 -21.25
N LEU A 39 -7.53 -14.53 -21.18
CA LEU A 39 -8.33 -15.07 -22.27
C LEU A 39 -9.80 -14.88 -21.92
N PHE A 40 -10.50 -14.17 -22.78
CA PHE A 40 -11.84 -13.65 -22.50
C PHE A 40 -11.78 -12.81 -21.23
N GLU A 41 -12.43 -13.23 -20.15
CA GLU A 41 -12.40 -12.56 -18.85
C GLU A 41 -11.61 -13.35 -17.79
N TRP A 42 -10.96 -14.45 -18.20
CA TRP A 42 -10.31 -15.40 -17.30
C TRP A 42 -8.79 -15.35 -17.41
N ARG A 43 -8.11 -15.55 -16.28
CA ARG A 43 -6.67 -15.74 -16.27
C ARG A 43 -6.32 -17.18 -16.61
N PRO A 44 -5.51 -17.42 -17.66
CA PRO A 44 -4.85 -18.70 -17.85
C PRO A 44 -4.05 -19.09 -16.60
N VAL A 45 -3.96 -20.39 -16.32
CA VAL A 45 -3.23 -20.88 -15.14
C VAL A 45 -1.74 -20.80 -15.40
N ASP A 46 -1.03 -20.13 -14.49
CA ASP A 46 0.41 -20.02 -14.51
C ASP A 46 1.06 -21.37 -14.21
N CYS A 47 1.92 -21.80 -15.13
CA CYS A 47 2.65 -23.07 -15.11
C CYS A 47 4.14 -22.87 -14.80
N GLY A 48 4.57 -21.63 -14.53
CA GLY A 48 5.96 -21.27 -14.24
C GLY A 48 6.68 -20.67 -15.44
N ASP A 49 7.76 -19.92 -15.16
CA ASP A 49 8.67 -19.33 -16.14
C ASP A 49 7.98 -18.51 -17.25
N GLY A 50 6.88 -17.85 -16.91
CA GLY A 50 6.13 -17.04 -17.86
C GLY A 50 5.27 -17.84 -18.85
N HIS A 51 5.08 -19.13 -18.61
CA HIS A 51 4.17 -19.99 -19.35
C HIS A 51 2.84 -20.11 -18.63
N SER A 52 1.75 -19.97 -19.37
CA SER A 52 0.41 -20.27 -18.88
C SER A 52 -0.33 -21.20 -19.82
N PHE A 53 -1.28 -21.95 -19.29
CA PHE A 53 -2.06 -22.94 -20.05
C PHE A 53 -3.56 -22.72 -19.86
N ALA A 54 -4.33 -22.97 -20.92
CA ALA A 54 -5.79 -22.85 -20.92
C ALA A 54 -6.44 -23.90 -21.83
N ILE A 55 -7.59 -24.40 -21.38
CA ILE A 55 -8.45 -25.32 -22.11
C ILE A 55 -9.78 -24.62 -22.39
N LEU A 56 -10.08 -24.36 -23.66
CA LEU A 56 -11.33 -23.74 -24.08
C LEU A 56 -12.50 -24.71 -23.98
N VAL A 57 -13.62 -24.22 -23.45
CA VAL A 57 -14.89 -24.95 -23.34
C VAL A 57 -15.99 -24.18 -24.06
N GLY A 58 -16.83 -24.89 -24.84
CA GLY A 58 -17.96 -24.32 -25.57
C GLY A 58 -17.61 -23.78 -26.97
N GLY A 59 -16.33 -23.68 -27.31
CA GLY A 59 -15.84 -23.34 -28.65
C GLY A 59 -14.34 -23.58 -28.79
N ASN A 60 -13.86 -23.75 -30.02
CA ASN A 60 -12.48 -24.16 -30.32
C ASN A 60 -11.70 -23.11 -31.11
N THR A 61 -12.15 -21.86 -31.15
CA THR A 61 -11.54 -20.80 -31.95
C THR A 61 -11.11 -19.64 -31.06
N ILE A 62 -9.91 -19.10 -31.32
CA ILE A 62 -9.37 -17.93 -30.64
C ILE A 62 -9.09 -16.80 -31.64
N ASN A 63 -9.54 -15.60 -31.30
CA ASN A 63 -9.26 -14.38 -32.05
C ASN A 63 -8.47 -13.40 -31.18
N GLU A 64 -7.84 -12.42 -31.83
CA GLU A 64 -7.09 -11.36 -31.14
C GLU A 64 -7.95 -10.61 -30.11
N SER A 65 -9.22 -10.35 -30.41
CA SER A 65 -10.16 -9.69 -29.50
C SER A 65 -10.53 -10.52 -28.26
N ASN A 66 -10.19 -11.81 -28.25
CA ASN A 66 -10.40 -12.69 -27.10
C ASN A 66 -9.22 -12.63 -26.12
N VAL A 67 -8.16 -11.88 -26.41
CA VAL A 67 -6.99 -11.78 -25.55
C VAL A 67 -6.89 -10.36 -25.01
N ILE A 68 -6.93 -10.21 -23.69
CA ILE A 68 -6.79 -8.92 -23.01
C ILE A 68 -5.39 -8.83 -22.40
N LEU A 69 -4.58 -7.91 -22.91
CA LEU A 69 -3.20 -7.73 -22.47
C LEU A 69 -3.12 -6.78 -21.26
N ASN A 70 -2.28 -7.15 -20.30
CA ASN A 70 -1.88 -6.24 -19.22
C ASN A 70 -1.01 -5.09 -19.78
N ARG A 71 -0.96 -3.98 -19.04
CA ARG A 71 -0.11 -2.85 -19.39
C ARG A 71 1.36 -3.28 -19.48
N GLY A 72 2.02 -2.92 -20.58
CA GLY A 72 3.44 -3.26 -20.84
C GLY A 72 3.64 -4.56 -21.62
N TYR A 73 2.55 -5.26 -21.94
CA TYR A 73 2.56 -6.44 -22.80
C TYR A 73 2.06 -6.10 -24.21
N ASP A 74 2.64 -6.76 -25.20
CA ASP A 74 2.27 -6.66 -26.62
C ASP A 74 2.58 -8.01 -27.31
N TYR A 75 2.07 -8.25 -28.51
CA TYR A 75 2.28 -9.51 -29.22
C TYR A 75 3.67 -9.58 -29.86
N ALA A 76 4.37 -10.72 -29.80
CA ALA A 76 5.69 -10.84 -30.40
C ALA A 76 5.69 -10.57 -31.93
N TYR A 77 4.60 -10.91 -32.62
CA TYR A 77 4.46 -10.70 -34.07
C TYR A 77 4.32 -9.23 -34.46
N THR A 78 4.02 -8.29 -33.55
CA THR A 78 3.99 -6.85 -33.88
C THR A 78 5.39 -6.29 -34.06
N PHE A 79 6.38 -6.88 -33.37
CA PHE A 79 7.79 -6.47 -33.44
C PHE A 79 8.62 -7.33 -34.40
N ASN A 80 8.33 -8.63 -34.48
CA ASN A 80 9.06 -9.56 -35.32
C ASN A 80 8.11 -10.47 -36.12
N PRO A 81 7.35 -9.92 -37.09
CA PRO A 81 6.37 -10.67 -37.86
C PRO A 81 6.97 -11.77 -38.76
N MET A 82 8.29 -11.76 -38.97
CA MET A 82 8.98 -12.81 -39.72
C MET A 82 9.32 -14.03 -38.86
N ALA A 83 9.45 -13.85 -37.54
CA ALA A 83 9.75 -14.95 -36.61
C ALA A 83 8.49 -15.51 -35.95
N TYR A 84 7.46 -14.70 -35.72
CA TYR A 84 6.23 -15.12 -35.05
C TYR A 84 5.02 -14.97 -35.97
N SER A 85 4.28 -16.07 -36.14
CA SER A 85 3.00 -16.07 -36.84
C SER A 85 1.87 -15.63 -35.90
N ARG A 86 0.77 -15.16 -36.50
CA ARG A 86 -0.46 -14.86 -35.76
C ARG A 86 -1.15 -16.18 -35.38
N PRO A 87 -1.44 -16.44 -34.08
CA PRO A 87 -1.95 -17.72 -33.61
C PRO A 87 -3.49 -17.83 -33.68
N TRP A 88 -4.14 -17.03 -34.53
CA TRP A 88 -5.59 -16.88 -34.57
C TRP A 88 -6.26 -17.96 -35.42
N GLY A 89 -7.40 -18.47 -34.96
CA GLY A 89 -8.15 -19.53 -35.63
C GLY A 89 -8.48 -20.69 -34.69
N GLN A 90 -8.70 -21.87 -35.28
CA GLN A 90 -9.00 -23.08 -34.51
C GLN A 90 -7.78 -23.52 -33.71
N VAL A 91 -8.01 -23.86 -32.44
CA VAL A 91 -7.01 -24.43 -31.55
C VAL A 91 -7.11 -25.96 -31.55
N PRO A 92 -6.00 -26.68 -31.32
CA PRO A 92 -6.02 -28.14 -31.27
C PRO A 92 -6.77 -28.66 -30.04
N ASP A 93 -7.29 -29.88 -30.17
CA ASP A 93 -7.94 -30.59 -29.08
C ASP A 93 -6.92 -31.04 -28.01
N LEU A 94 -7.37 -31.02 -26.74
CA LEU A 94 -6.65 -31.62 -25.63
C LEU A 94 -6.62 -33.14 -25.82
N VAL A 95 -5.43 -33.72 -25.74
CA VAL A 95 -5.19 -35.14 -25.95
C VAL A 95 -5.34 -35.91 -24.64
N ASN A 96 -5.92 -37.10 -24.73
CA ASN A 96 -5.93 -38.10 -23.66
C ASN A 96 -5.32 -39.41 -24.19
N ILE A 97 -4.24 -39.88 -23.57
CA ILE A 97 -3.60 -41.17 -23.90
C ILE A 97 -3.70 -42.06 -22.68
N ASP A 98 -4.51 -43.12 -22.76
CA ASP A 98 -4.68 -44.10 -21.69
C ASP A 98 -5.03 -43.49 -20.32
N GLY A 99 -5.87 -42.45 -20.31
CA GLY A 99 -6.29 -41.73 -19.10
C GLY A 99 -5.38 -40.56 -18.72
N LEU A 100 -4.23 -40.39 -19.37
CA LEU A 100 -3.31 -39.27 -19.15
C LEU A 100 -3.68 -38.08 -20.06
N TRP A 101 -4.16 -37.00 -19.45
CA TRP A 101 -4.50 -35.76 -20.15
C TRP A 101 -3.26 -34.93 -20.47
N GLY A 102 -3.22 -34.31 -21.65
CA GLY A 102 -2.11 -33.49 -22.15
C GLY A 102 -1.94 -32.12 -21.49
N ILE A 103 -1.99 -32.07 -20.17
CA ILE A 103 -1.72 -30.87 -19.36
C ILE A 103 -0.22 -30.75 -19.02
N PRO A 104 0.27 -29.55 -18.67
CA PRO A 104 1.69 -29.29 -18.41
C PRO A 104 2.36 -30.27 -17.43
N GLU A 105 1.67 -30.67 -16.35
CA GLU A 105 2.19 -31.62 -15.36
C GLU A 105 2.49 -33.00 -15.94
N ASN A 106 1.78 -33.38 -17.00
CA ASN A 106 1.86 -34.72 -17.58
C ASN A 106 2.80 -34.78 -18.78
N TRP A 107 3.21 -33.66 -19.37
CA TRP A 107 4.00 -33.63 -20.61
C TRP A 107 5.30 -34.44 -20.52
N ALA A 108 6.00 -34.40 -19.38
CA ALA A 108 7.22 -35.18 -19.17
C ALA A 108 6.99 -36.70 -19.17
N SER A 109 5.75 -37.14 -18.93
CA SER A 109 5.34 -38.55 -18.94
C SER A 109 4.68 -38.97 -20.26
N MET A 110 4.50 -38.05 -21.21
CA MET A 110 3.88 -38.32 -22.51
C MET A 110 4.93 -38.50 -23.60
N PRO A 111 4.61 -39.23 -24.68
CA PRO A 111 5.47 -39.27 -25.85
C PRO A 111 5.69 -37.86 -26.42
N GLU A 112 6.89 -37.59 -26.93
CA GLU A 112 7.24 -36.27 -27.49
C GLU A 112 6.27 -35.88 -28.62
N GLY A 113 5.80 -34.63 -28.59
CA GLY A 113 4.85 -34.11 -29.59
C GLY A 113 3.40 -34.60 -29.44
N SER A 114 3.06 -35.32 -28.37
CA SER A 114 1.70 -35.85 -28.16
C SER A 114 0.63 -34.78 -27.97
N GLN A 115 0.96 -33.62 -27.41
CA GLN A 115 0.02 -32.52 -27.21
C GLN A 115 0.37 -31.33 -28.13
N PRO A 116 -0.32 -31.15 -29.26
CA PRO A 116 -0.26 -29.90 -30.01
C PRO A 116 -0.92 -28.76 -29.20
N VAL A 117 -0.39 -27.54 -29.31
CA VAL A 117 -0.92 -26.34 -28.66
C VAL A 117 -0.95 -25.17 -29.63
N THR A 118 -1.96 -24.31 -29.52
CA THR A 118 -1.89 -22.97 -30.10
C THR A 118 -1.16 -22.07 -29.12
N ARG A 119 0.03 -21.60 -29.50
CA ARG A 119 0.88 -20.74 -28.65
C ARG A 119 0.72 -19.28 -29.00
N ILE A 120 0.28 -18.48 -28.04
CA ILE A 120 0.34 -17.02 -28.09
C ILE A 120 1.65 -16.58 -27.45
N VAL A 121 2.47 -15.84 -28.20
CA VAL A 121 3.75 -15.29 -27.72
C VAL A 121 3.62 -13.80 -27.47
N LEU A 122 3.93 -13.38 -26.26
CA LEU A 122 3.82 -12.01 -25.79
C LEU A 122 5.20 -11.47 -25.43
N PHE A 123 5.44 -10.21 -25.72
CA PHE A 123 6.62 -9.48 -25.27
C PHE A 123 6.27 -8.56 -24.11
N THR A 124 7.12 -8.56 -23.10
CA THR A 124 7.09 -7.65 -21.96
C THR A 124 8.40 -6.88 -21.86
N ASN A 125 8.34 -5.63 -21.43
CA ASN A 125 9.53 -4.88 -21.06
C ASN A 125 10.04 -5.23 -19.65
N ASN A 126 9.33 -6.10 -18.93
CA ASN A 126 9.73 -6.59 -17.62
C ASN A 126 10.98 -7.47 -17.72
N ARG A 127 11.95 -7.22 -16.85
CA ARG A 127 13.26 -7.91 -16.81
C ARG A 127 13.37 -8.92 -15.68
N ASN A 128 12.23 -9.45 -15.27
CA ASN A 128 12.10 -10.43 -14.21
C ASN A 128 12.62 -11.81 -14.59
N LEU A 129 12.43 -12.20 -15.85
CA LEU A 129 12.96 -13.43 -16.44
C LEU A 129 14.09 -13.11 -17.42
N SER A 130 14.86 -14.14 -17.78
CA SER A 130 15.98 -14.04 -18.73
C SER A 130 15.56 -13.65 -20.14
N THR A 131 14.29 -13.89 -20.48
CA THR A 131 13.67 -13.50 -21.74
C THR A 131 12.57 -12.46 -21.52
N ASN A 132 12.32 -11.67 -22.55
CA ASN A 132 11.15 -10.78 -22.65
C ASN A 132 9.89 -11.51 -23.13
N GLU A 133 9.95 -12.83 -23.33
CA GLU A 133 8.85 -13.64 -23.88
C GLU A 133 7.99 -14.26 -22.79
N ARG A 134 6.68 -14.17 -22.95
CA ARG A 134 5.70 -14.94 -22.19
C ARG A 134 4.81 -15.73 -23.14
N TYR A 135 4.29 -16.85 -22.66
CA TYR A 135 3.57 -17.79 -23.49
C TYR A 135 2.22 -18.14 -22.89
N VAL A 136 1.20 -18.17 -23.73
CA VAL A 136 -0.10 -18.76 -23.40
C VAL A 136 -0.35 -19.90 -24.37
N ASP A 137 -0.32 -21.12 -23.86
CA ASP A 137 -0.62 -22.33 -24.62
C ASP A 137 -2.12 -22.65 -24.47
N VAL A 138 -2.81 -22.73 -25.60
CA VAL A 138 -4.26 -22.87 -25.67
C VAL A 138 -4.62 -24.14 -26.43
N VAL A 139 -5.52 -24.92 -25.82
CA VAL A 139 -6.15 -26.10 -26.42
C VAL A 139 -7.66 -26.03 -26.23
N HIS A 140 -8.39 -26.93 -26.85
CA HIS A 140 -9.84 -27.06 -26.73
C HIS A 140 -10.22 -28.38 -26.06
N LEU A 141 -11.22 -28.37 -25.18
CA LEU A 141 -11.76 -29.59 -24.61
C LEU A 141 -12.53 -30.37 -25.70
N PRO A 142 -12.16 -31.62 -26.04
CA PRO A 142 -12.81 -32.37 -27.11
C PRO A 142 -14.32 -32.51 -26.89
N GLY A 143 -15.08 -32.49 -27.98
CA GLY A 143 -16.53 -32.69 -27.94
C GLY A 143 -16.90 -34.03 -27.29
N GLY A 144 -17.93 -34.02 -26.44
CA GLY A 144 -18.42 -35.21 -25.74
C GLY A 144 -17.74 -35.49 -24.39
N VAL A 145 -16.73 -34.70 -23.99
CA VAL A 145 -16.17 -34.75 -22.64
C VAL A 145 -16.96 -33.85 -21.71
N ASN A 146 -17.47 -34.41 -20.63
CA ASN A 146 -18.18 -33.65 -19.59
C ASN A 146 -17.17 -33.05 -18.60
N THR A 147 -17.23 -31.73 -18.39
CA THR A 147 -16.31 -31.01 -17.50
C THR A 147 -16.39 -31.47 -16.05
N ALA A 148 -17.55 -31.97 -15.61
CA ALA A 148 -17.76 -32.49 -14.25
C ALA A 148 -17.02 -33.81 -13.99
N ASP A 149 -16.74 -34.59 -15.05
CA ASP A 149 -16.08 -35.90 -14.94
C ASP A 149 -14.55 -35.78 -15.07
N LEU A 150 -14.04 -34.58 -15.36
CA LEU A 150 -12.61 -34.33 -15.48
C LEU A 150 -11.93 -34.36 -14.10
N PRO A 151 -10.70 -34.90 -14.02
CA PRO A 151 -9.88 -34.79 -12.82
C PRO A 151 -9.61 -33.33 -12.41
N PRO A 152 -9.48 -33.01 -11.11
CA PRO A 152 -9.23 -31.64 -10.63
C PRO A 152 -8.00 -30.96 -11.25
N GLU A 153 -6.95 -31.72 -11.53
CA GLU A 153 -5.72 -31.24 -12.16
C GLU A 153 -5.91 -30.81 -13.61
N VAL A 154 -6.93 -31.32 -14.30
CA VAL A 154 -7.32 -30.88 -15.64
C VAL A 154 -8.29 -29.71 -15.54
N ARG A 155 -9.28 -29.82 -14.64
CA ARG A 155 -10.35 -28.83 -14.48
C ARG A 155 -9.84 -27.43 -14.21
N LYS A 156 -8.73 -27.29 -13.49
CA LYS A 156 -8.13 -25.99 -13.16
C LYS A 156 -7.82 -25.12 -14.38
N TYR A 157 -7.62 -25.73 -15.55
CA TYR A 157 -7.29 -25.04 -16.79
C TYR A 157 -8.49 -24.62 -17.64
N LEU A 158 -9.72 -24.99 -17.25
CA LEU A 158 -10.90 -24.74 -18.08
C LEU A 158 -11.26 -23.25 -18.12
N ILE A 159 -11.55 -22.74 -19.32
CA ILE A 159 -12.06 -21.39 -19.57
C ILE A 159 -13.21 -21.50 -20.57
N ASN A 160 -14.40 -21.02 -20.20
CA ASN A 160 -15.51 -20.97 -21.15
C ASN A 160 -15.30 -19.80 -22.13
N VAL A 161 -15.53 -20.06 -23.42
CA VAL A 161 -15.39 -19.03 -24.46
C VAL A 161 -16.43 -17.91 -24.37
N ASP A 162 -17.50 -18.13 -23.61
CA ASP A 162 -18.55 -17.13 -23.33
C ASP A 162 -18.25 -16.26 -22.10
N GLY A 163 -17.11 -16.46 -21.44
CA GLY A 163 -16.70 -15.73 -20.24
C GLY A 163 -17.35 -16.22 -18.95
N SER A 164 -18.25 -17.21 -18.99
CA SER A 164 -18.81 -17.80 -17.77
C SER A 164 -17.79 -18.70 -17.03
N ASP A 165 -18.06 -19.00 -15.76
CA ASP A 165 -17.20 -19.90 -14.98
C ASP A 165 -17.28 -21.33 -15.51
N ALA A 166 -16.13 -21.89 -15.89
CA ALA A 166 -16.00 -23.26 -16.36
C ALA A 166 -15.95 -24.30 -15.21
N GLY A 167 -16.09 -23.86 -13.96
CA GLY A 167 -15.95 -24.69 -12.76
C GLY A 167 -14.49 -25.00 -12.44
N ALA A 168 -13.56 -24.18 -12.95
CA ALA A 168 -12.12 -24.42 -12.87
C ALA A 168 -11.60 -24.39 -11.44
N TYR A 169 -12.21 -23.61 -10.55
CA TYR A 169 -11.70 -23.40 -9.18
C TYR A 169 -12.36 -24.29 -8.12
N ASN A 170 -13.39 -25.06 -8.48
CA ASN A 170 -14.15 -25.83 -7.49
C ASN A 170 -13.37 -27.08 -7.00
N GLY A 171 -12.73 -27.01 -5.84
CA GLY A 171 -11.94 -28.14 -5.31
C GLY A 171 -10.69 -28.46 -6.14
N THR A 172 -10.18 -27.49 -6.90
CA THR A 172 -8.90 -27.61 -7.60
C THR A 172 -7.79 -26.90 -6.83
N ILE A 173 -6.55 -27.21 -7.18
CA ILE A 173 -5.36 -26.60 -6.60
C ILE A 173 -4.63 -25.85 -7.72
N THR A 174 -4.54 -24.53 -7.59
CA THR A 174 -3.81 -23.66 -8.51
C THR A 174 -2.60 -23.02 -7.83
N SER A 175 -1.62 -22.60 -8.63
CA SER A 175 -0.56 -21.70 -8.19
C SER A 175 -1.13 -20.33 -7.78
N GLY A 176 -0.36 -19.58 -7.00
CA GLY A 176 -0.71 -18.22 -6.57
C GLY A 176 -0.87 -18.04 -5.07
N TRP A 177 -1.47 -16.92 -4.69
CA TRP A 177 -1.71 -16.55 -3.29
C TRP A 177 -2.79 -17.43 -2.67
N VAL A 178 -2.49 -17.97 -1.49
CA VAL A 178 -3.40 -18.75 -0.65
C VAL A 178 -3.53 -18.04 0.69
N GLN A 179 -4.76 -17.82 1.14
CA GLN A 179 -5.04 -17.22 2.44
C GLN A 179 -5.66 -18.26 3.37
N GLU A 180 -5.04 -18.46 4.53
CA GLU A 180 -5.51 -19.35 5.58
C GLU A 180 -5.35 -18.64 6.93
N ASN A 181 -6.42 -18.55 7.73
CA ASN A 181 -6.41 -17.91 9.05
C ASN A 181 -5.84 -16.48 9.07
N GLY A 182 -6.07 -15.70 8.00
CA GLY A 182 -5.54 -14.33 7.87
C GLY A 182 -4.07 -14.24 7.48
N GLN A 183 -3.39 -15.37 7.27
CA GLN A 183 -2.02 -15.43 6.81
C GLN A 183 -1.96 -15.76 5.31
N TYR A 184 -0.99 -15.17 4.61
CA TYR A 184 -0.81 -15.38 3.18
C TYR A 184 0.40 -16.27 2.92
N ARG A 185 0.25 -17.24 2.02
CA ARG A 185 1.31 -18.09 1.48
C ARG A 185 1.24 -18.04 -0.04
N TYR A 186 2.35 -18.31 -0.72
CA TYR A 186 2.36 -18.39 -2.18
C TYR A 186 2.69 -19.80 -2.65
N ARG A 187 1.76 -20.42 -3.38
CA ARG A 187 1.91 -21.75 -3.94
C ARG A 187 2.52 -21.67 -5.34
N LYS A 188 3.62 -22.37 -5.56
CA LYS A 188 4.27 -22.54 -6.86
C LYS A 188 3.45 -23.47 -7.76
N PRO A 189 3.71 -23.47 -9.09
CA PRO A 189 3.10 -24.41 -10.03
C PRO A 189 3.29 -25.89 -9.65
N ASP A 190 4.44 -26.24 -9.06
CA ASP A 190 4.75 -27.58 -8.55
C ASP A 190 3.94 -27.97 -7.28
N GLY A 191 3.07 -27.09 -6.79
CA GLY A 191 2.22 -27.30 -5.61
C GLY A 191 2.90 -27.00 -4.27
N THR A 192 4.22 -26.78 -4.25
CA THR A 192 4.96 -26.43 -3.02
C THR A 192 4.86 -24.92 -2.71
N PHE A 193 5.20 -24.52 -1.49
CA PHE A 193 5.14 -23.10 -1.09
C PHE A 193 6.51 -22.43 -1.10
N VAL A 194 6.55 -21.16 -1.47
CA VAL A 194 7.75 -20.32 -1.34
C VAL A 194 8.01 -20.04 0.14
N SER A 195 9.25 -20.16 0.59
CA SER A 195 9.66 -19.96 1.99
C SER A 195 11.10 -19.48 2.08
N ASN A 196 11.48 -18.87 3.21
CA ASN A 196 12.84 -18.43 3.52
C ASN A 196 13.46 -17.48 2.48
N GLY A 197 12.72 -16.48 2.02
CA GLY A 197 13.29 -15.52 1.07
C GLY A 197 12.29 -14.60 0.41
N TRP A 198 12.80 -13.82 -0.55
CA TRP A 198 11.99 -12.92 -1.34
C TRP A 198 11.19 -13.70 -2.39
N LEU A 199 9.93 -13.34 -2.52
CA LEU A 199 9.04 -13.70 -3.59
C LEU A 199 8.78 -12.46 -4.42
N LYS A 200 9.13 -12.47 -5.70
CA LYS A 200 8.70 -11.45 -6.66
C LYS A 200 7.53 -11.98 -7.46
N VAL A 201 6.37 -11.34 -7.35
CA VAL A 201 5.18 -11.65 -8.17
C VAL A 201 4.90 -10.45 -9.05
N ASN A 202 5.09 -10.59 -10.36
CA ASN A 202 5.05 -9.47 -11.30
C ASN A 202 6.01 -8.36 -10.85
N ASP A 203 5.52 -7.14 -10.57
CA ASP A 203 6.37 -6.00 -10.18
C ASP A 203 6.51 -5.82 -8.65
N GLN A 204 5.82 -6.63 -7.86
CA GLN A 204 5.82 -6.52 -6.40
C GLN A 204 6.70 -7.60 -5.78
N SER A 205 7.37 -7.26 -4.68
CA SER A 205 8.23 -8.18 -3.93
C SER A 205 7.73 -8.32 -2.49
N TYR A 206 7.77 -9.54 -1.97
CA TYR A 206 7.24 -9.95 -0.68
C TYR A 206 8.25 -10.83 0.02
N TYR A 207 8.33 -10.79 1.35
CA TYR A 207 9.22 -11.67 2.09
C TYR A 207 8.44 -12.83 2.70
N MET A 208 8.88 -14.06 2.45
CA MET A 208 8.29 -15.29 2.98
C MET A 208 9.13 -15.85 4.11
N ASP A 209 8.53 -16.09 5.27
CA ASP A 209 9.21 -16.65 6.44
C ASP A 209 9.55 -18.15 6.26
N ALA A 210 10.10 -18.78 7.31
CA ALA A 210 10.48 -20.19 7.29
C ALA A 210 9.33 -21.18 7.12
N ASN A 211 8.10 -20.77 7.45
CA ASN A 211 6.88 -21.55 7.25
C ASN A 211 6.20 -21.21 5.91
N GLY A 212 6.75 -20.28 5.13
CA GLY A 212 6.19 -19.77 3.88
C GLY A 212 5.02 -18.81 4.11
N ILE A 213 4.96 -18.15 5.26
CA ILE A 213 4.01 -17.08 5.57
C ILE A 213 4.62 -15.74 5.15
N MET A 214 3.83 -14.91 4.47
CA MET A 214 4.22 -13.58 4.06
C MET A 214 4.33 -12.65 5.27
N LEU A 215 5.46 -11.94 5.39
CA LEU A 215 5.64 -10.86 6.35
C LEU A 215 4.88 -9.61 5.92
N ALA A 216 4.32 -8.86 6.88
CA ALA A 216 3.64 -7.59 6.64
C ALA A 216 3.86 -6.64 7.82
N ASP A 217 3.90 -5.34 7.53
CA ASP A 217 4.08 -4.24 8.48
C ASP A 217 5.28 -4.46 9.43
N THR A 218 6.41 -4.89 8.88
CA THR A 218 7.57 -5.30 9.67
C THR A 218 8.88 -5.17 8.91
N ILE A 219 10.00 -5.27 9.62
CA ILE A 219 11.35 -5.30 9.04
C ILE A 219 11.74 -6.76 8.82
N THR A 220 12.13 -7.09 7.59
CA THR A 220 12.62 -8.41 7.19
C THR A 220 13.99 -8.70 7.81
N PRO A 221 14.41 -9.98 7.90
CA PRO A 221 15.73 -10.35 8.44
C PRO A 221 16.92 -9.68 7.74
N ASP A 222 16.78 -9.32 6.47
CA ASP A 222 17.78 -8.59 5.68
C ASP A 222 17.64 -7.05 5.76
N GLY A 223 16.83 -6.55 6.69
CA GLY A 223 16.78 -5.13 7.04
C GLY A 223 15.90 -4.27 6.13
N VAL A 224 14.94 -4.86 5.42
CA VAL A 224 14.03 -4.15 4.51
C VAL A 224 12.66 -4.03 5.15
N TYR A 225 11.98 -2.90 5.00
CA TYR A 225 10.59 -2.79 5.45
C TYR A 225 9.63 -3.36 4.39
N VAL A 226 8.65 -4.12 4.87
CA VAL A 226 7.47 -4.51 4.09
C VAL A 226 6.24 -3.83 4.67
N ASN A 227 5.43 -3.19 3.82
CA ASN A 227 4.26 -2.43 4.26
C ASN A 227 3.14 -3.33 4.79
N ALA A 228 2.00 -2.75 5.18
CA ALA A 228 0.85 -3.51 5.69
C ALA A 228 0.27 -4.54 4.69
N SER A 229 0.51 -4.35 3.38
CA SER A 229 0.16 -5.30 2.33
C SER A 229 1.26 -6.35 2.07
N GLY A 230 2.37 -6.31 2.82
CA GLY A 230 3.54 -7.17 2.67
C GLY A 230 4.49 -6.77 1.54
N GLU A 231 4.26 -5.64 0.88
CA GLU A 231 5.04 -5.20 -0.26
C GLU A 231 6.35 -4.54 0.21
N LYS A 232 7.45 -4.92 -0.44
CA LYS A 232 8.77 -4.31 -0.27
C LYS A 232 8.71 -2.80 -0.49
N THR A 233 9.25 -2.03 0.45
CA THR A 233 9.37 -0.58 0.33
C THR A 233 10.82 -0.15 0.04
N ASN A 234 10.97 1.10 -0.42
CA ASN A 234 12.27 1.74 -0.62
C ASN A 234 12.64 2.69 0.54
N TYR A 235 11.93 2.60 1.66
CA TYR A 235 12.12 3.41 2.86
C TYR A 235 11.89 2.54 4.09
N ILE A 236 12.45 2.94 5.23
CA ILE A 236 12.20 2.31 6.53
C ILE A 236 11.51 3.35 7.42
N PRO A 237 10.31 3.08 7.95
CA PRO A 237 9.64 3.97 8.89
C PRO A 237 10.44 4.13 10.19
N GLY A 238 10.26 5.28 10.84
CA GLY A 238 10.91 5.61 12.10
C GLY A 238 11.76 6.88 12.02
N TRP A 239 12.55 7.08 13.07
CA TRP A 239 13.44 8.23 13.21
C TRP A 239 14.60 8.15 12.22
N TYR A 240 14.85 9.28 11.54
CA TYR A 240 15.93 9.44 10.58
C TYR A 240 16.60 10.79 10.83
N GLN A 241 17.94 10.82 10.88
CA GLN A 241 18.70 12.05 11.10
C GLN A 241 19.50 12.40 9.85
N ASP A 242 19.40 13.66 9.41
CA ASP A 242 20.28 14.25 8.41
C ASP A 242 21.12 15.39 9.02
N GLU A 243 21.87 16.12 8.18
CA GLU A 243 22.74 17.24 8.61
C GLU A 243 21.99 18.39 9.29
N LYS A 244 20.69 18.56 9.02
CA LYS A 244 19.86 19.63 9.58
C LYS A 244 19.16 19.22 10.86
N GLY A 245 18.90 17.93 11.06
CA GLY A 245 18.30 17.44 12.29
C GLY A 245 17.52 16.13 12.12
N TRP A 246 16.72 15.82 13.13
CA TRP A 246 15.87 14.64 13.16
C TRP A 246 14.59 14.85 12.36
N ARG A 247 14.19 13.81 11.65
CA ARG A 247 12.92 13.68 10.93
C ARG A 247 12.28 12.35 11.34
N TYR A 248 10.99 12.19 11.06
CA TYR A 248 10.30 10.93 11.26
C TYR A 248 9.65 10.47 9.95
N ILE A 249 10.01 9.28 9.48
CA ILE A 249 9.40 8.65 8.30
C ILE A 249 8.20 7.84 8.77
N GLN A 250 7.01 8.19 8.28
CA GLN A 250 5.78 7.49 8.61
C GLN A 250 5.69 6.15 7.86
N LYS A 251 4.76 5.28 8.27
CA LYS A 251 4.54 3.96 7.64
C LYS A 251 4.12 4.02 6.17
N ASN A 252 3.63 5.18 5.70
CA ASN A 252 3.30 5.45 4.31
C ASN A 252 4.49 5.98 3.49
N GLY A 253 5.66 6.16 4.12
CA GLY A 253 6.90 6.61 3.49
C GLY A 253 7.11 8.12 3.44
N TYR A 254 6.12 8.91 3.85
CA TYR A 254 6.25 10.36 3.92
C TYR A 254 6.87 10.79 5.24
N TYR A 255 7.61 11.91 5.22
CA TYR A 255 8.02 12.55 6.45
C TYR A 255 6.80 13.09 7.20
N ALA A 256 6.79 12.94 8.52
CA ALA A 256 5.85 13.63 9.39
C ALA A 256 6.06 15.15 9.29
N GLY A 257 5.00 15.92 9.49
CA GLY A 257 5.06 17.38 9.48
C GLY A 257 3.88 17.98 10.23
N ALA A 258 4.14 19.03 11.00
CA ALA A 258 3.18 19.70 11.89
C ALA A 258 2.40 18.73 12.77
N THR A 259 3.10 17.79 13.43
CA THR A 259 2.46 16.73 14.22
C THR A 259 3.36 16.21 15.33
N TRP A 260 2.74 15.62 16.35
CA TRP A 260 3.39 14.95 17.46
C TRP A 260 3.67 13.48 17.13
N ILE A 261 4.87 13.02 17.45
CA ILE A 261 5.30 11.63 17.31
C ILE A 261 5.71 11.11 18.69
N GLN A 262 5.15 9.96 19.08
CA GLN A 262 5.62 9.24 20.25
C GLN A 262 6.78 8.33 19.85
N GLY A 263 7.93 8.49 20.50
CA GLY A 263 9.09 7.62 20.34
C GLY A 263 8.86 6.24 20.97
N ASN A 264 9.73 5.28 20.61
CA ASN A 264 9.73 3.94 21.22
C ASN A 264 10.11 3.96 22.72
N ASP A 265 10.66 5.08 23.19
CA ASP A 265 10.95 5.36 24.59
C ASP A 265 9.71 5.89 25.36
N GLY A 266 8.59 6.11 24.68
CA GLY A 266 7.35 6.64 25.24
C GLY A 266 7.29 8.17 25.30
N ASN A 267 8.37 8.86 24.96
CA ASN A 267 8.44 10.32 24.95
C ASN A 267 7.75 10.90 23.71
N TRP A 268 7.29 12.14 23.80
CA TRP A 268 6.65 12.85 22.71
C TRP A 268 7.56 13.93 22.14
N TYR A 269 7.56 14.01 20.81
CA TYR A 269 8.40 14.92 20.03
C TYR A 269 7.53 15.62 18.99
N TYR A 270 7.75 16.91 18.79
CA TYR A 270 7.02 17.67 17.78
C TYR A 270 7.82 17.79 16.49
N ILE A 271 7.20 17.42 15.36
CA ILE A 271 7.76 17.62 14.03
C ILE A 271 7.10 18.84 13.40
N ASN A 272 7.89 19.83 12.99
CA ASN A 272 7.42 21.08 12.41
C ASN A 272 6.95 20.93 10.96
N ILE A 273 6.41 22.01 10.40
CA ILE A 273 5.93 22.04 9.00
C ILE A 273 7.06 21.83 7.97
N GLY A 274 8.30 22.13 8.37
CA GLY A 274 9.52 21.85 7.61
C GLY A 274 9.96 20.39 7.69
N THR A 275 9.20 19.50 8.34
CA THR A 275 9.44 18.06 8.54
C THR A 275 10.60 17.71 9.48
N TYR A 276 11.02 18.66 10.31
CA TYR A 276 12.09 18.50 11.30
C TYR A 276 11.55 18.51 12.72
N MET A 277 12.17 17.71 13.58
CA MET A 277 11.91 17.71 15.01
C MET A 277 12.37 19.03 15.63
N GLU A 278 11.51 19.65 16.43
CA GLU A 278 11.87 20.84 17.19
C GLU A 278 12.67 20.47 18.45
N THR A 279 13.58 21.35 18.86
CA THR A 279 14.39 21.24 20.08
C THR A 279 14.54 22.61 20.72
N ASP A 280 14.40 22.68 22.05
CA ASP A 280 14.47 23.93 22.82
C ASP A 280 13.51 25.02 22.32
N ASP A 281 12.35 24.62 21.80
CA ASP A 281 11.37 25.52 21.18
C ASP A 281 9.96 25.41 21.82
N VAL A 282 9.11 26.39 21.53
CA VAL A 282 7.68 26.37 21.81
C VAL A 282 6.94 26.03 20.53
N THR A 283 6.22 24.91 20.54
CA THR A 283 5.46 24.42 19.41
C THR A 283 4.29 25.35 19.09
N PRO A 284 3.77 25.37 17.84
CA PRO A 284 2.65 26.24 17.45
C PRO A 284 1.36 26.07 18.26
N ASP A 285 1.16 24.90 18.87
CA ASP A 285 0.06 24.57 19.77
C ASP A 285 0.35 24.87 21.26
N GLY A 286 1.46 25.55 21.56
CA GLY A 286 1.74 26.14 22.87
C GLY A 286 2.40 25.20 23.88
N TYR A 287 3.09 24.15 23.45
CA TYR A 287 3.86 23.26 24.33
C TYR A 287 5.36 23.52 24.20
N ARG A 288 6.13 23.28 25.26
CA ARG A 288 7.59 23.40 25.22
C ARG A 288 8.22 22.02 25.06
N VAL A 289 9.18 21.91 24.13
CA VAL A 289 10.08 20.75 24.02
C VAL A 289 11.48 21.14 24.51
N ASP A 290 12.19 20.20 25.13
CA ASP A 290 13.53 20.44 25.68
C ASP A 290 14.64 20.37 24.61
N ALA A 291 15.91 20.47 25.03
CA ALA A 291 17.09 20.38 24.17
C ALA A 291 17.20 19.06 23.39
N ASN A 292 16.54 18.00 23.85
CA ASN A 292 16.47 16.71 23.18
C ASN A 292 15.18 16.54 22.37
N GLY A 293 14.32 17.56 22.33
CA GLY A 293 13.03 17.56 21.66
C GLY A 293 11.91 16.87 22.45
N VAL A 294 12.17 16.49 23.71
CA VAL A 294 11.21 15.77 24.55
C VAL A 294 10.23 16.76 25.16
N TRP A 295 8.94 16.46 25.05
CA TRP A 295 7.88 17.15 25.78
C TRP A 295 7.83 16.72 27.24
N ASP A 296 7.78 17.69 28.15
CA ASP A 296 7.77 17.49 29.60
C ASP A 296 6.37 17.23 30.19
N GLY A 297 5.33 17.17 29.35
CA GLY A 297 3.95 16.94 29.78
C GLY A 297 3.23 18.21 30.27
N GLN A 298 3.88 19.38 30.22
CA GLN A 298 3.30 20.65 30.68
C GLN A 298 2.97 21.58 29.50
N PRO A 299 1.90 22.40 29.60
CA PRO A 299 1.67 23.52 28.69
C PRO A 299 2.74 24.60 28.91
N SER A 300 3.16 25.28 27.83
CA SER A 300 4.13 26.37 27.92
C SER A 300 3.58 27.52 28.75
N ILE A 301 4.43 28.08 29.62
CA ILE A 301 4.13 29.30 30.40
C ILE A 301 4.36 30.56 29.55
N ILE A 302 4.80 30.38 28.30
CA ILE A 302 5.08 31.43 27.33
C ILE A 302 3.90 31.49 26.35
N ASP A 303 3.05 32.50 26.48
CA ASP A 303 2.01 32.83 25.51
C ASP A 303 2.64 33.58 24.32
N ASN A 304 2.98 32.83 23.28
CA ASN A 304 3.25 33.36 21.95
C ASN A 304 2.22 32.76 20.99
N THR A 305 0.99 33.27 20.99
CA THR A 305 -0.02 32.97 19.94
C THR A 305 0.61 32.86 18.55
N ILE A 306 0.66 31.65 17.97
CA ILE A 306 1.15 31.41 16.60
C ILE A 306 -0.02 31.38 15.61
N ASN A 307 0.19 32.06 14.49
CA ASN A 307 -0.69 32.21 13.34
C ASN A 307 -0.67 30.91 12.50
N LEU A 308 -1.78 30.18 12.41
CA LEU A 308 -1.89 28.95 11.63
C LEU A 308 -2.21 29.29 10.16
N GLY A 309 -1.32 28.88 9.25
CA GLY A 309 -1.45 29.08 7.80
C GLY A 309 -2.67 28.36 7.18
N PRO A 310 -2.95 28.64 5.89
CA PRO A 310 -4.23 28.33 5.26
C PRO A 310 -4.34 26.83 4.94
N GLY A 311 -4.97 26.06 5.82
CA GLY A 311 -5.22 24.63 5.58
C GLY A 311 -5.58 23.80 6.81
N ALA A 312 -5.39 24.33 8.02
CA ALA A 312 -5.97 23.70 9.22
C ALA A 312 -7.44 24.12 9.34
N ALA A 313 -8.35 23.15 9.21
CA ALA A 313 -9.70 23.31 9.69
C ALA A 313 -9.64 23.65 11.19
N SER A 314 -9.91 24.90 11.52
CA SER A 314 -10.12 25.33 12.89
C SER A 314 -11.43 24.71 13.37
N GLU A 315 -11.38 23.79 14.32
CA GLU A 315 -12.54 23.57 15.18
C GLU A 315 -12.15 23.91 16.61
N ALA A 316 -12.22 25.22 16.89
CA ALA A 316 -12.92 25.80 18.04
C ALA A 316 -12.41 27.20 18.33
N SER A 317 -12.80 28.19 17.52
CA SER A 317 -13.30 29.40 18.16
C SER A 317 -14.71 29.03 18.63
N SER A 318 -14.95 29.06 19.93
CA SER A 318 -16.26 28.72 20.50
C SER A 318 -17.35 29.65 19.94
N GLU A 319 -18.55 29.13 19.68
CA GLU A 319 -19.75 29.95 19.52
C GLU A 319 -19.83 30.94 20.69
N GLY A 320 -20.06 32.22 20.42
CA GLY A 320 -20.09 33.21 21.48
C GLY A 320 -19.84 34.65 21.05
N TRP A 321 -19.72 35.50 22.06
CA TRP A 321 -19.52 36.93 21.90
C TRP A 321 -18.11 37.26 21.41
N GLU A 322 -18.03 38.12 20.41
CA GLU A 322 -16.79 38.65 19.87
C GLU A 322 -16.81 40.19 19.86
N ALA A 323 -15.81 40.83 20.43
CA ALA A 323 -15.73 42.29 20.46
C ALA A 323 -15.36 42.85 19.08
N SER A 324 -16.05 43.89 18.62
CA SER A 324 -15.80 44.55 17.33
C SER A 324 -15.87 46.08 17.49
N GLY A 325 -14.71 46.70 17.74
CA GLY A 325 -14.62 48.13 18.05
C GLY A 325 -15.30 48.45 19.37
N ASP A 326 -16.24 49.40 19.36
CA ASP A 326 -17.04 49.81 20.54
C ASP A 326 -18.32 48.98 20.72
N THR A 327 -18.53 47.93 19.90
CA THR A 327 -19.72 47.06 19.96
C THR A 327 -19.32 45.58 19.87
N TRP A 328 -20.30 44.68 19.79
CA TRP A 328 -20.14 43.23 19.84
C TRP A 328 -20.77 42.55 18.63
N LYS A 329 -20.21 41.40 18.24
CA LYS A 329 -20.79 40.44 17.29
C LYS A 329 -21.04 39.13 18.02
N TYR A 330 -21.93 38.29 17.47
CA TYR A 330 -22.14 36.94 17.99
C TYR A 330 -21.82 35.91 16.92
N ARG A 331 -20.76 35.13 17.16
CA ARG A 331 -20.25 34.09 16.26
C ARG A 331 -20.98 32.79 16.51
N LEU A 332 -21.55 32.19 15.46
CA LEU A 332 -22.22 30.90 15.47
C LEU A 332 -21.22 29.74 15.44
N SER A 333 -21.69 28.52 15.74
CA SER A 333 -20.86 27.32 15.77
C SER A 333 -20.22 26.97 14.43
N ASP A 334 -20.82 27.40 13.32
CA ASP A 334 -20.30 27.24 11.95
C ASP A 334 -19.28 28.32 11.56
N GLY A 335 -18.98 29.25 12.48
CA GLY A 335 -18.03 30.33 12.29
C GLY A 335 -18.57 31.58 11.61
N SER A 336 -19.85 31.59 11.21
CA SER A 336 -20.55 32.78 10.71
C SER A 336 -21.01 33.70 11.85
N TYR A 337 -21.53 34.89 11.53
CA TYR A 337 -22.08 35.82 12.52
C TYR A 337 -23.56 36.06 12.29
N VAL A 338 -24.29 36.32 13.37
CA VAL A 338 -25.70 36.71 13.31
C VAL A 338 -25.81 38.08 12.62
N THR A 339 -26.61 38.17 11.55
CA THR A 339 -26.88 39.41 10.80
C THR A 339 -28.38 39.57 10.56
N ASN A 340 -28.88 40.81 10.66
CA ASN A 340 -30.30 41.16 10.48
C ASN A 340 -31.29 40.25 11.23
N ALA A 341 -30.89 39.80 12.42
CA ALA A 341 -31.61 38.77 13.15
C ALA A 341 -31.44 38.90 14.66
N TRP A 342 -32.40 38.32 15.35
CA TRP A 342 -32.39 38.17 16.80
C TRP A 342 -31.65 36.88 17.20
N LYS A 343 -30.85 36.95 18.26
CA LYS A 343 -30.23 35.78 18.90
C LYS A 343 -30.48 35.83 20.41
N GLU A 344 -30.96 34.71 20.93
CA GLU A 344 -31.07 34.48 22.36
C GLU A 344 -29.75 33.95 22.90
N VAL A 345 -29.23 34.62 23.94
CA VAL A 345 -28.04 34.20 24.67
C VAL A 345 -28.34 34.33 26.16
N ASP A 346 -28.20 33.24 26.90
CA ASP A 346 -28.46 33.16 28.35
C ASP A 346 -29.83 33.74 28.78
N GLY A 347 -30.88 33.47 27.99
CA GLY A 347 -32.25 33.91 28.28
C GLY A 347 -32.55 35.38 27.96
N LYS A 348 -31.65 36.06 27.24
CA LYS A 348 -31.80 37.46 26.81
C LYS A 348 -31.71 37.55 25.29
N TRP A 349 -32.51 38.43 24.71
CA TRP A 349 -32.58 38.63 23.26
C TRP A 349 -31.79 39.86 22.83
N TYR A 350 -30.99 39.67 21.78
CA TYR A 350 -30.14 40.69 21.17
C TYR A 350 -30.36 40.75 19.66
N TYR A 351 -30.43 41.94 19.09
CA TYR A 351 -30.60 42.13 17.65
C TYR A 351 -29.28 42.55 17.00
N PHE A 352 -28.96 41.94 15.86
CA PHE A 352 -27.76 42.24 15.08
C PHE A 352 -28.16 42.85 13.73
N ASN A 353 -27.46 43.90 13.31
CA ASN A 353 -27.70 44.57 12.04
C ASN A 353 -27.06 43.82 10.84
N GLU A 354 -27.13 44.40 9.65
CA GLU A 354 -26.57 43.81 8.42
C GLU A 354 -25.06 43.58 8.49
N ASP A 355 -24.34 44.41 9.26
CA ASP A 355 -22.89 44.33 9.46
C ASP A 355 -22.48 43.36 10.61
N ALA A 356 -23.45 42.60 11.12
CA ALA A 356 -23.35 41.68 12.26
C ALA A 356 -23.08 42.33 13.61
N LEU A 357 -23.30 43.64 13.74
CA LEU A 357 -23.05 44.38 14.98
C LEU A 357 -24.31 44.37 15.84
N MET A 358 -24.12 44.10 17.13
CA MET A 358 -25.16 44.17 18.15
C MET A 358 -25.66 45.61 18.24
N VAL A 359 -26.97 45.75 18.19
CA VAL A 359 -27.66 47.02 18.27
C VAL A 359 -27.92 47.39 19.73
N THR A 360 -27.70 48.65 20.09
CA THR A 360 -27.94 49.19 21.45
C THR A 360 -28.64 50.54 21.40
N ASN A 361 -29.47 50.86 22.40
CA ASN A 361 -30.13 52.17 22.57
C ASN A 361 -30.97 52.66 21.38
N GLN A 362 -31.59 51.76 20.63
CA GLN A 362 -32.44 52.14 19.49
C GLN A 362 -33.58 51.15 19.27
N THR A 363 -34.56 51.57 18.45
CA THR A 363 -35.64 50.69 17.99
C THR A 363 -35.17 49.88 16.78
N THR A 364 -35.34 48.55 16.83
CA THR A 364 -35.04 47.62 15.74
C THR A 364 -36.03 47.79 14.57
N PRO A 365 -35.68 47.34 13.36
CA PRO A 365 -36.53 47.52 12.17
C PRO A 365 -37.95 46.91 12.28
N ASP A 366 -38.11 45.89 13.12
CA ASP A 366 -39.37 45.21 13.44
C ASP A 366 -40.14 45.86 14.62
N GLY A 367 -39.63 46.97 15.16
CA GLY A 367 -40.37 47.86 16.08
C GLY A 367 -40.08 47.69 17.57
N TYR A 368 -39.11 46.86 17.96
CA TYR A 368 -38.77 46.60 19.37
C TYR A 368 -37.61 47.47 19.85
N TYR A 369 -37.60 47.90 21.11
CA TYR A 369 -36.52 48.73 21.65
C TYR A 369 -35.48 47.89 22.41
N VAL A 370 -34.20 48.05 22.06
CA VAL A 370 -33.07 47.44 22.79
C VAL A 370 -32.35 48.47 23.65
N GLY A 371 -32.00 48.09 24.87
CA GLY A 371 -31.36 48.95 25.87
C GLY A 371 -29.89 49.26 25.57
N ALA A 372 -29.23 49.97 26.50
CA ALA A 372 -27.82 50.34 26.38
C ALA A 372 -26.87 49.14 26.43
N ASP A 373 -27.33 48.04 27.02
CA ASP A 373 -26.66 46.74 27.06
C ASP A 373 -27.06 45.82 25.88
N GLY A 374 -27.85 46.33 24.93
CA GLY A 374 -28.30 45.61 23.73
C GLY A 374 -29.41 44.59 23.98
N VAL A 375 -29.87 44.47 25.22
CA VAL A 375 -30.93 43.54 25.60
C VAL A 375 -32.28 44.12 25.19
N TRP A 376 -33.12 43.31 24.55
CA TRP A 376 -34.52 43.66 24.32
C TRP A 376 -35.26 43.81 25.64
N ASN A 377 -35.78 45.02 25.86
CA ASN A 377 -36.64 45.30 27.00
C ASN A 377 -38.09 45.16 26.54
N ASN A 378 -38.80 44.20 27.12
CA ASN A 378 -40.21 43.92 26.86
C ASN A 378 -41.13 45.02 27.41
#